data_AF-A0A847EX05-F1
#
_entry.id   AF-A0A847EX05-F1
#
_cell.length_a   1.000
_cell.length_b   1.000
_cell.length_c   1.000
_cell.angle_alpha   90.00
_cell.angle_beta   90.00
_cell.angle_gamma   90.00
#
_symmetry.space_group_name_H-M   'P 1'
#
loop_
_entity.id
_entity.type
_entity.pdbx_description
1 polymer ?
#
loop_
_entity_poly.entity_id
_entity_poly.type
_entity_poly.pdbx_seq_one_letter_code
_entity_poly.pdbx_strand_id
1 'polypeptide(L)'
;RLLQEKGYTVYATSGTCAFLTENGVTATEVSWPDGTGQGDNIMELIAKHRFDLVINIPKNLSKRELTNGFKIRRAAIDYNVPLITNSRLASAFIEAFCHLAETDIQIKSWQEY
;
A
#
# COMPACT_ATOMS: atom_id res chain seq x y z
N ARG A 1 -6.25 -8.48 -7.14
CA ARG A 1 -7.56 -9.16 -7.03
C ARG A 1 -7.76 -9.76 -5.63
N LEU A 2 -6.83 -10.57 -5.14
CA LEU A 2 -6.89 -11.17 -3.79
C LEU A 2 -7.28 -10.20 -2.65
N LEU A 3 -6.68 -9.00 -2.60
CA LEU A 3 -7.05 -7.97 -1.61
C LEU A 3 -8.52 -7.54 -1.70
N GLN A 4 -9.05 -7.36 -2.91
CA GLN A 4 -10.45 -6.99 -3.12
C GLN A 4 -11.38 -8.14 -2.75
N GLU A 5 -11.02 -9.38 -3.08
CA GLU A 5 -11.78 -10.58 -2.70
C GLU A 5 -11.88 -10.75 -1.18
N LYS A 6 -10.86 -10.28 -0.46
CA LYS A 6 -10.82 -10.26 1.01
C LYS A 6 -11.43 -8.99 1.62
N GLY A 7 -11.98 -8.09 0.80
CA GLY A 7 -12.68 -6.89 1.27
C GLY A 7 -11.76 -5.73 1.68
N TYR A 8 -10.47 -5.76 1.35
CA TYR A 8 -9.57 -4.64 1.62
C TYR A 8 -9.85 -3.47 0.66
N THR A 9 -9.78 -2.26 1.19
CA THR A 9 -9.87 -1.04 0.38
C THR A 9 -8.51 -0.71 -0.21
N VAL A 10 -8.46 -0.54 -1.54
CA VAL A 10 -7.22 -0.21 -2.25
C VAL A 10 -7.24 1.27 -2.64
N TYR A 11 -6.15 1.96 -2.33
CA TYR A 11 -5.89 3.33 -2.80
C TYR A 11 -4.71 3.32 -3.76
N ALA A 12 -4.74 4.18 -4.78
CA ALA A 12 -3.71 4.21 -5.80
C ALA A 12 -3.54 5.60 -6.43
N THR A 13 -2.31 5.97 -6.77
CA THR A 13 -2.05 7.15 -7.60
C THR A 13 -2.67 6.97 -8.99
N SER A 14 -3.05 8.06 -9.68
CA SER A 14 -3.78 8.06 -10.96
C SER A 14 -3.40 6.94 -11.94
N GLY A 15 -2.11 6.83 -12.30
CA GLY A 15 -1.67 5.83 -13.27
C GLY A 15 -1.83 4.38 -12.78
N THR A 16 -1.59 4.15 -11.48
CA THR A 16 -1.80 2.84 -10.85
C THR A 16 -3.28 2.54 -10.69
N CYS A 17 -4.11 3.54 -10.38
CA CYS A 17 -5.56 3.41 -10.27
C CYS A 17 -6.18 2.99 -11.61
N ALA A 18 -5.80 3.67 -12.70
CA ALA A 18 -6.23 3.31 -14.05
C ALA A 18 -5.84 1.85 -14.40
N PHE A 19 -4.57 1.49 -14.16
CA PHE A 19 -4.08 0.13 -14.41
C PHE A 19 -4.85 -0.94 -13.62
N LEU A 20 -5.13 -0.69 -12.34
CA LEU A 20 -5.88 -1.61 -11.49
C LEU A 20 -7.33 -1.77 -11.99
N THR A 21 -8.00 -0.65 -12.29
CA THR A 21 -9.39 -0.65 -12.76
C THR A 21 -9.53 -1.37 -14.11
N GLU A 22 -8.62 -1.14 -15.05
CA GLU A 22 -8.57 -1.86 -16.34
C GLU A 22 -8.42 -3.37 -16.16
N ASN A 23 -7.80 -3.80 -15.05
CA ASN A 23 -7.61 -5.22 -14.70
C ASN A 23 -8.70 -5.77 -13.76
N GLY A 24 -9.80 -5.02 -13.56
CA GLY A 24 -10.96 -5.43 -12.75
C GLY A 24 -10.72 -5.33 -11.24
N VAL A 25 -9.77 -4.49 -10.80
CA VAL A 25 -9.52 -4.18 -9.38
C VAL A 25 -9.96 -2.75 -9.11
N THR A 26 -10.97 -2.58 -8.26
CA THR A 26 -11.43 -1.26 -7.81
C THR A 26 -10.38 -0.64 -6.90
N ALA A 27 -10.02 0.61 -7.19
CA ALA A 27 -9.13 1.41 -6.35
C ALA A 27 -9.66 2.85 -6.24
N THR A 28 -9.39 3.49 -5.10
CA THR A 28 -9.68 4.91 -4.89
C THR A 28 -8.45 5.73 -5.28
N GLU A 29 -8.64 6.72 -6.16
CA GLU A 29 -7.55 7.56 -6.62
C GLU A 29 -7.06 8.53 -5.53
N VAL A 30 -5.74 8.71 -5.42
CA VAL A 30 -5.10 9.70 -4.54
C VAL A 30 -4.10 10.55 -5.31
N SER A 31 -3.95 11.81 -4.91
CA SER A 31 -2.99 12.72 -5.53
C SER A 31 -1.61 12.60 -4.88
N TRP A 32 -0.58 12.91 -5.68
CA TRP A 32 0.82 12.86 -5.28
C TRP A 32 1.17 13.98 -4.28
N PRO A 33 2.33 13.89 -3.60
CA PRO A 33 2.82 14.93 -2.68
C PRO A 33 3.03 16.31 -3.33
N ASP A 34 3.16 16.37 -4.66
CA ASP A 34 3.27 17.63 -5.42
C ASP A 34 1.90 18.18 -5.86
N GLY A 35 0.79 17.57 -5.41
CA GLY A 35 -0.58 17.97 -5.73
C GLY A 35 -1.08 17.48 -7.09
N THR A 36 -0.28 16.70 -7.83
CA THR A 36 -0.69 16.18 -9.14
C THR A 36 -1.53 14.90 -9.01
N GLY A 37 -2.52 14.74 -9.88
CA GLY A 37 -3.48 13.63 -9.85
C GLY A 37 -4.83 14.06 -9.28
N GLN A 38 -5.75 13.12 -9.12
CA GLN A 38 -7.08 13.37 -8.55
C GLN A 38 -7.19 12.80 -7.13
N GLY A 39 -8.19 13.28 -6.38
CA GLY A 39 -8.46 12.84 -5.01
C GLY A 39 -7.57 13.50 -3.97
N ASP A 40 -7.76 13.07 -2.72
CA ASP A 40 -7.07 13.61 -1.55
C ASP A 40 -5.56 13.40 -1.65
N ASN A 41 -4.80 14.32 -1.03
CA ASN A 41 -3.34 14.24 -1.04
C ASN A 41 -2.84 13.05 -0.22
N ILE A 42 -2.01 12.20 -0.82
CA ILE A 42 -1.48 11.01 -0.16
C ILE A 42 -0.74 11.33 1.15
N MET A 43 -0.06 12.48 1.24
CA MET A 43 0.68 12.87 2.45
C MET A 43 -0.28 13.15 3.60
N GLU A 44 -1.41 13.80 3.33
CA GLU A 44 -2.43 14.04 4.34
C GLU A 44 -3.13 12.77 4.79
N LEU A 45 -3.41 11.87 3.85
CA LEU A 45 -4.04 10.59 4.16
C LEU A 45 -3.15 9.71 5.05
N ILE A 46 -1.83 9.68 4.79
CA ILE A 46 -0.85 9.02 5.67
C ILE A 46 -0.88 9.66 7.06
N ALA A 47 -0.81 11.00 7.14
CA ALA A 47 -0.81 11.71 8.41
C ALA A 47 -2.11 11.50 9.23
N LYS A 48 -3.23 11.29 8.55
CA LYS A 48 -4.55 10.98 9.14
C LYS A 48 -4.74 9.49 9.42
N HIS A 49 -3.69 8.67 9.33
CA HIS A 49 -3.73 7.21 9.53
C HIS A 49 -4.83 6.51 8.71
N ARG A 50 -4.98 6.91 7.43
CA ARG A 50 -5.95 6.31 6.51
C ARG A 50 -5.46 5.03 5.84
N PHE A 51 -4.20 4.64 6.08
CA PHE A 51 -3.58 3.46 5.48
C PHE A 51 -2.96 2.58 6.57
N ASP A 52 -3.22 1.27 6.47
CA ASP A 52 -2.59 0.25 7.32
C ASP A 52 -1.29 -0.32 6.72
N LEU A 53 -1.11 -0.14 5.40
CA LEU A 53 0.06 -0.60 4.65
C LEU A 53 0.28 0.29 3.43
N VAL A 54 1.54 0.66 3.20
CA VAL A 54 1.98 1.37 1.99
C VAL A 54 2.86 0.45 1.15
N ILE A 55 2.54 0.29 -0.13
CA ILE A 55 3.39 -0.37 -1.12
C ILE A 55 3.87 0.70 -2.11
N ASN A 56 5.16 1.03 -2.07
CA ASN A 56 5.75 2.06 -2.93
C ASN A 56 6.94 1.51 -3.72
N ILE A 57 6.67 1.12 -4.97
CA ILE A 57 7.67 0.58 -5.90
C ILE A 57 7.81 1.59 -7.05
N PRO A 58 9.01 2.18 -7.27
CA PRO A 58 9.18 3.21 -8.29
C PRO A 58 8.98 2.61 -9.69
N LYS A 59 8.17 3.29 -10.52
CA LYS A 59 7.93 2.86 -11.91
C LYS A 59 9.13 3.13 -12.81
N ASN A 60 9.85 4.21 -12.56
CA ASN A 60 11.01 4.64 -13.33
C ASN A 60 11.95 5.50 -12.47
N LEU A 61 13.10 5.87 -13.04
CA LEU A 61 14.12 6.67 -12.36
C LEU A 61 13.98 8.18 -12.64
N SER A 62 12.79 8.64 -13.07
CA SER A 62 12.60 10.07 -13.28
C SER A 62 12.69 10.83 -11.95
N LYS A 63 13.22 12.05 -11.99
CA LYS A 63 13.40 12.89 -10.80
C LYS A 63 12.09 13.09 -10.04
N ARG A 64 10.97 13.28 -10.75
CA ARG A 64 9.65 13.45 -10.16
C ARG A 64 9.19 12.19 -9.42
N GLU A 65 9.28 11.02 -10.06
CA GLU A 65 8.94 9.72 -9.46
C GLU A 65 9.76 9.46 -8.20
N LEU A 66 11.08 9.64 -8.28
CA LEU A 66 11.98 9.38 -7.15
C LEU A 66 11.74 10.37 -6.00
N THR A 67 11.49 11.64 -6.29
CA THR A 67 11.25 12.68 -5.27
C THR A 67 9.92 12.44 -4.56
N ASN A 68 8.84 12.22 -5.30
CA ASN A 68 7.53 11.99 -4.72
C ASN A 68 7.47 10.64 -3.99
N GLY A 69 8.05 9.59 -4.58
CA GLY A 69 8.20 8.30 -3.92
C GLY A 69 8.99 8.40 -2.62
N PHE A 70 10.09 9.17 -2.59
CA PHE A 70 10.85 9.41 -1.36
C PHE A 70 9.99 10.06 -0.27
N LYS A 71 9.21 11.11 -0.61
CA LYS A 71 8.30 11.78 0.33
C LYS A 71 7.27 10.81 0.92
N ILE A 72 6.65 9.98 0.08
CA ILE A 72 5.67 8.98 0.51
C ILE A 72 6.31 7.97 1.47
N ARG A 73 7.47 7.41 1.10
CA ARG A 73 8.19 6.45 1.95
C ARG A 73 8.58 7.08 3.28
N ARG A 74 9.06 8.33 3.25
CA ARG A 74 9.43 9.06 4.47
C ARG A 74 8.23 9.27 5.38
N ALA A 75 7.09 9.70 4.84
CA ALA A 75 5.86 9.88 5.60
C ALA A 75 5.37 8.56 6.21
N ALA A 76 5.37 7.46 5.45
CA ALA A 76 4.96 6.15 6.00
C ALA A 76 5.80 5.78 7.23
N ILE A 77 7.12 6.00 7.18
CA ILE A 77 8.01 5.76 8.33
C ILE A 77 7.71 6.75 9.48
N ASP A 78 7.60 8.04 9.20
CA ASP A 78 7.39 9.07 10.23
C ASP A 78 6.05 8.87 10.99
N TYR A 79 5.02 8.35 10.31
CA TYR A 79 3.71 8.03 10.90
C TYR A 79 3.55 6.55 11.27
N ASN A 80 4.64 5.77 11.29
CA ASN A 80 4.65 4.36 11.70
C ASN A 80 3.65 3.48 10.93
N VAL A 81 3.47 3.75 9.63
CA VAL A 81 2.71 2.91 8.71
C VAL A 81 3.66 1.93 8.02
N PRO A 82 3.41 0.61 8.09
CA PRO A 82 4.21 -0.40 7.41
C PRO A 82 4.45 -0.07 5.92
N LEU A 83 5.68 -0.27 5.47
CA LEU A 83 6.13 0.09 4.12
C LEU A 83 6.82 -1.07 3.42
N ILE A 84 6.35 -1.41 2.20
CA ILE A 84 7.00 -2.37 1.31
C ILE A 84 7.43 -1.67 0.02
N THR A 85 8.69 -1.87 -0.39
CA THR A 85 9.28 -1.23 -1.59
C THR A 85 9.75 -2.23 -2.64
N ASN A 86 9.33 -3.49 -2.53
CA ASN A 86 9.73 -4.59 -3.41
C ASN A 86 8.50 -5.38 -3.85
N SER A 87 8.34 -5.58 -5.17
CA SER A 87 7.18 -6.29 -5.73
C SER A 87 7.10 -7.75 -5.30
N ARG A 88 8.23 -8.47 -5.30
CA ARG A 88 8.28 -9.87 -4.89
C ARG A 88 7.89 -10.03 -3.42
N LEU A 89 8.40 -9.16 -2.55
CA LEU A 89 8.03 -9.16 -1.14
C LEU A 89 6.55 -8.81 -0.95
N ALA A 90 6.05 -7.81 -1.67
CA ALA A 90 4.64 -7.42 -1.61
C ALA A 90 3.71 -8.58 -2.02
N SER A 91 4.01 -9.26 -3.13
CA SER A 91 3.25 -10.42 -3.59
C SER A 91 3.27 -11.54 -2.56
N ALA A 92 4.45 -11.95 -2.08
CA ALA A 92 4.57 -13.02 -1.09
C ALA A 92 3.86 -12.69 0.22
N PHE A 93 3.95 -11.44 0.68
CA PHE A 93 3.26 -10.96 1.87
C PHE A 93 1.74 -11.03 1.69
N ILE A 94 1.21 -10.45 0.60
CA ILE A 94 -0.23 -10.43 0.29
C ILE A 94 -0.79 -11.84 0.19
N GLU A 95 -0.10 -12.73 -0.52
CA GLU A 95 -0.50 -14.14 -0.61
C GLU A 95 -0.55 -14.79 0.77
N ALA A 96 0.52 -14.65 1.57
CA ALA A 96 0.60 -15.27 2.89
C ALA A 96 -0.54 -14.84 3.82
N PHE A 97 -0.79 -13.54 3.99
CA PHE A 97 -1.80 -13.09 4.96
C PHE A 97 -3.24 -13.23 4.43
N CYS A 98 -3.44 -13.28 3.11
CA CYS A 98 -4.78 -13.52 2.56
C CYS A 98 -5.16 -15.01 2.59
N HIS A 99 -4.18 -15.92 2.58
CA HIS A 99 -4.43 -17.37 2.67
C HIS A 99 -4.51 -17.87 4.11
N LEU A 100 -3.86 -17.22 5.07
CA LEU A 100 -3.95 -17.58 6.48
C LEU A 100 -5.26 -17.06 7.07
N ALA A 101 -6.14 -17.95 7.56
CA ALA A 101 -7.29 -17.52 8.34
C ALA A 101 -6.84 -17.14 9.76
N GLU A 102 -7.52 -16.19 10.40
CA GLU A 102 -7.23 -15.83 11.80
C GLU A 102 -7.32 -17.05 12.73
N THR A 103 -8.21 -17.99 12.43
CA THR A 103 -8.37 -19.26 13.15
C THR A 103 -7.15 -20.19 13.06
N ASP A 104 -6.33 -20.02 12.02
CA ASP A 104 -5.16 -20.86 11.77
C ASP A 104 -3.91 -20.27 12.47
N ILE A 105 -4.01 -19.06 13.01
CA ILE A 105 -2.94 -18.43 13.78
C ILE A 105 -2.85 -19.15 15.14
N GLN A 106 -1.92 -20.09 15.22
CA GLN A 106 -1.64 -20.82 16.45
C GLN A 106 -1.08 -19.87 17.52
N ILE A 107 -1.79 -19.72 18.63
CA ILE A 107 -1.28 -19.03 19.81
C ILE A 107 -0.43 -20.03 20.58
N LYS A 108 0.89 -19.85 20.55
CA LYS A 108 1.79 -20.60 21.45
C LYS A 108 1.57 -20.16 22.88
N SER A 109 1.63 -21.12 23.81
CA SER A 109 1.61 -20.78 25.23
C SER A 109 2.84 -19.94 25.56
N TRP A 110 2.71 -19.00 26.50
CA TRP A 110 3.84 -18.19 26.98
C TRP A 110 5.00 -19.06 27.52
N GLN A 111 4.71 -20.29 27.96
CA GLN A 111 5.70 -21.25 28.45
C GLN A 111 6.53 -21.91 27.34
N GLU A 112 6.17 -21.72 26.07
CA GLU A 112 6.86 -22.27 24.89
C GLU A 112 7.81 -21.27 24.21
N TYR A 113 7.92 -20.05 24.76
CA TYR A 113 8.89 -19.02 24.38
C TYR A 113 10.00 -18.93 25.42
#